data_AF-A6EQD5-F1
#
_entry.id   AF-A6EQD5-F1
#
_cell.length_a   1.000
_cell.length_b   1.000
_cell.length_c   1.000
_cell.angle_alpha   90.00
_cell.angle_beta   90.00
_cell.angle_gamma   90.00
#
_symmetry.space_group_name_H-M   'P 1'
#
loop_
_entity.id
_entity.type
_entity.pdbx_description
1 polymer ?
#
loop_
_entity_poly.entity_id
_entity_poly.type
_entity_poly.pdbx_seq_one_letter_code
_entity_poly.pdbx_strand_id
1 'polypeptide(L)' 'MNKRTKEFIVAIQNKKPVYGNTNLHAFVKGMKAIEPGFKMRATLKKDLDLHNFSYFINDAGEVYEIYRYENPGYQKG' A
#
# COMPACT_ATOMS: atom_id res chain seq x y z
N MET A 1 10.89 -10.73 2.15
CA MET A 1 10.40 -10.91 0.77
C MET A 1 11.22 -11.96 0.06
N ASN A 2 10.62 -12.82 -0.78
CA ASN A 2 11.39 -13.74 -1.61
C ASN A 2 11.96 -13.00 -2.83
N LYS A 3 12.97 -13.57 -3.52
CA LYS A 3 13.61 -12.95 -4.70
C LYS A 3 12.66 -12.69 -5.89
N ARG A 4 11.45 -13.24 -5.87
CA ARG A 4 10.42 -13.06 -6.92
C ARG A 4 9.41 -11.96 -6.59
N THR A 5 9.30 -11.54 -5.33
CA THR A 5 8.42 -10.45 -4.94
C THR A 5 8.97 -9.14 -5.44
N LYS A 6 8.20 -8.36 -6.21
CA LYS A 6 8.65 -7.06 -6.72
C LYS A 6 8.66 -5.97 -5.63
N GLU A 7 7.59 -5.92 -4.84
CA GLU A 7 7.37 -4.88 -3.83
C GLU A 7 6.50 -5.41 -2.69
N PHE A 8 6.51 -4.70 -1.56
CA PHE A 8 5.59 -4.89 -0.46
C PHE A 8 5.01 -3.54 -0.06
N ILE A 9 3.68 -3.48 0.07
CA ILE A 9 2.95 -2.25 0.39
C ILE A 9 2.26 -2.45 1.73
N VAL A 10 2.44 -1.50 2.64
CA VAL A 10 1.94 -1.57 4.02
C VAL A 10 1.14 -0.31 4.32
N ALA A 11 -0.02 -0.48 4.95
CA ALA A 11 -0.77 0.59 5.59
C ALA A 11 -0.42 0.63 7.08
N ILE A 12 -0.09 1.82 7.58
CA ILE A 12 0.17 2.11 8.99
C ILE A 12 -0.89 3.11 9.46
N GLN A 13 -1.47 2.86 10.62
CA GLN A 13 -2.40 3.73 11.30
C GLN A 13 -1.97 3.86 12.76
N ASN A 14 -1.92 5.07 13.31
CA ASN A 14 -1.46 5.31 14.69
C ASN A 14 -0.12 4.62 15.02
N LYS A 15 0.85 4.71 14.08
CA LYS A 15 2.18 4.07 14.15
C LYS A 15 2.16 2.54 14.25
N LYS A 16 1.03 1.88 13.94
CA LYS A 16 0.90 0.42 13.91
C LYS A 16 0.54 -0.07 12.51
N PRO A 17 1.18 -1.13 12.00
CA PRO A 17 0.78 -1.73 10.74
C PRO A 17 -0.59 -2.39 10.89
N VAL A 18 -1.50 -2.07 9.99
CA VAL A 18 -2.89 -2.57 10.00
C VAL A 18 -3.19 -3.48 8.82
N TYR A 19 -2.46 -3.32 7.72
CA TYR A 19 -2.61 -4.16 6.55
C TYR A 19 -1.35 -4.15 5.68
N GLY A 20 -1.10 -5.23 4.94
CA GLY A 20 0.05 -5.29 4.03
C GLY A 20 -0.10 -6.36 2.96
N ASN A 21 0.45 -6.11 1.77
CA ASN A 21 0.41 -7.06 0.67
C ASN A 21 1.57 -6.87 -0.32
N THR A 22 1.92 -7.91 -1.07
CA THR A 22 3.06 -7.91 -2.01
C THR A 22 2.71 -7.38 -3.41
N ASN A 23 1.46 -6.93 -3.62
CA ASN A 23 0.98 -6.37 -4.88
C ASN A 23 -0.07 -5.30 -4.59
N LEU A 24 0.05 -4.15 -5.26
CA LEU A 24 -0.88 -3.04 -5.17
C LEU A 24 -2.36 -3.43 -5.39
N HIS A 25 -2.63 -4.34 -6.32
CA HIS A 25 -4.01 -4.76 -6.58
C HIS A 25 -4.64 -5.48 -5.39
N ALA A 26 -3.91 -6.47 -4.83
CA ALA A 26 -4.36 -7.21 -3.65
C ALA A 26 -4.43 -6.30 -2.40
N PHE A 27 -3.48 -5.36 -2.29
CA PHE A 27 -3.49 -4.34 -1.26
C PHE A 27 -4.78 -3.50 -1.31
N VAL A 28 -5.08 -2.88 -2.45
CA VAL A 28 -6.28 -2.02 -2.60
C VAL A 28 -7.57 -2.82 -2.41
N LYS A 29 -7.65 -4.04 -2.93
CA LYS A 29 -8.84 -4.89 -2.77
C LYS A 29 -9.10 -5.23 -1.29
N GLY A 30 -8.04 -5.57 -0.56
CA GLY A 30 -8.14 -5.86 0.88
C GLY A 30 -8.48 -4.63 1.70
N MET A 31 -7.79 -3.51 1.46
CA MET A 31 -8.10 -2.23 2.11
C MET A 31 -9.55 -1.81 1.88
N LYS A 32 -10.11 -1.97 0.68
CA LYS A 32 -11.54 -1.67 0.44
C LYS A 32 -12.52 -2.52 1.25
N ALA A 33 -12.15 -3.75 1.59
CA ALA A 33 -13.00 -4.64 2.37
C ALA A 33 -13.01 -4.26 3.86
N ILE A 34 -11.90 -3.71 4.35
CA ILE A 34 -11.79 -3.23 5.74
C ILE A 34 -12.15 -1.75 5.88
N GLU A 35 -11.97 -0.95 4.81
CA GLU A 35 -12.17 0.49 4.75
C GLU A 35 -13.04 0.87 3.54
N PRO A 36 -14.33 1.21 3.75
CA PRO A 36 -15.28 1.46 2.64
C PRO A 36 -14.92 2.67 1.76
N GLY A 37 -14.17 3.66 2.30
CA GLY A 37 -13.76 4.88 1.59
C GLY A 37 -12.37 4.83 0.94
N PHE A 38 -11.73 3.66 0.85
CA PHE A 38 -10.31 3.59 0.49
C PHE A 38 -9.98 4.17 -0.89
N LYS A 39 -8.80 4.79 -0.97
CA LYS A 39 -8.26 5.42 -2.18
C LYS A 39 -8.31 4.51 -3.40
N MET A 40 -8.68 5.11 -4.54
CA MET A 40 -8.65 4.41 -5.82
C MET A 40 -7.24 3.92 -6.17
N ARG A 41 -7.15 2.72 -6.76
CA ARG A 41 -5.88 2.10 -7.17
C ARG A 41 -5.03 3.03 -8.02
N ALA A 42 -5.63 3.74 -8.98
CA ALA A 42 -4.90 4.62 -9.90
C ALA A 42 -4.22 5.78 -9.16
N THR A 43 -4.96 6.46 -8.27
CA THR A 43 -4.42 7.56 -7.47
C THR A 43 -3.35 7.07 -6.51
N LEU A 44 -3.57 5.95 -5.82
CA LEU A 44 -2.56 5.36 -4.95
C LEU A 44 -1.29 4.97 -5.72
N LYS A 45 -1.45 4.36 -6.91
CA LYS A 45 -0.30 4.01 -7.77
C LYS A 45 0.54 5.23 -8.10
N LYS A 46 -0.11 6.32 -8.53
CA LYS A 46 0.56 7.56 -8.92
C LYS A 46 1.42 8.09 -7.77
N ASP A 47 0.87 8.15 -6.56
CA ASP A 47 1.60 8.67 -5.40
C ASP A 47 2.76 7.76 -5.00
N LEU A 48 2.53 6.44 -4.96
CA LEU A 48 3.58 5.47 -4.63
C LEU A 48 4.70 5.49 -5.67
N ASP A 49 4.39 5.64 -6.96
CA ASP A 49 5.39 5.75 -8.01
C ASP A 49 6.26 7.01 -7.89
N LEU A 50 5.67 8.13 -7.46
CA LEU A 50 6.38 9.41 -7.33
C LEU A 50 7.22 9.50 -6.06
N HIS A 51 6.71 8.98 -4.93
CA HIS A 51 7.27 9.28 -3.61
C HIS A 51 7.63 8.04 -2.79
N ASN A 52 7.29 6.83 -3.26
CA ASN A 52 7.35 5.57 -2.48
C ASN A 52 6.48 5.56 -1.20
N PHE A 53 5.64 6.57 -1.00
CA PHE A 53 4.64 6.61 0.06
C PHE A 53 3.39 7.40 -0.38
N SER A 54 2.29 7.26 0.36
CA SER A 54 1.06 8.03 0.18
C SER A 54 0.34 8.17 1.52
N TYR A 55 -0.32 9.31 1.73
CA TYR A 55 -1.23 9.49 2.85
C TYR A 55 -2.68 9.38 2.36
N PHE A 56 -3.52 8.77 3.19
CA PHE A 56 -4.95 8.62 2.95
C PHE A 56 -5.70 8.88 4.25
N ILE A 57 -6.76 9.68 4.18
CA ILE A 57 -7.67 9.93 5.30
C ILE A 57 -8.99 9.27 4.93
N ASN A 58 -9.48 8.35 5.78
CA ASN A 58 -10.78 7.71 5.55
C ASN A 58 -11.94 8.63 5.97
N ASP A 59 -13.16 8.20 5.71
CA ASP A 59 -14.37 8.99 6.02
C ASP A 59 -14.57 9.17 7.54
N ALA A 60 -13.93 8.34 8.37
CA ALA A 60 -13.92 8.47 9.83
C ALA A 60 -12.86 9.47 10.34
N GLY A 61 -12.07 10.08 9.46
CA GLY A 61 -11.01 11.02 9.81
C GLY A 61 -9.69 10.38 10.25
N GLU A 62 -9.56 9.06 10.12
CA GLU A 62 -8.34 8.35 10.47
C GLU A 62 -7.29 8.46 9.36
N VAL A 63 -6.06 8.75 9.77
CA VAL A 63 -4.92 8.90 8.85
C VAL A 63 -4.19 7.58 8.69
N TYR A 64 -4.03 7.19 7.43
CA TYR A 64 -3.27 6.03 7.00
C TYR A 64 -2.02 6.48 6.24
N GLU A 65 -0.87 5.99 6.70
CA GLU A 65 0.43 6.15 6.07
C GLU A 65 0.71 4.88 5.25
N ILE A 66 0.79 5.00 3.93
CA ILE A 66 0.97 3.86 3.04
C ILE A 66 2.38 3.91 2.48
N TYR A 67 3.17 2.87 2.74
CA TYR A 67 4.56 2.77 2.29
C TYR A 67 4.73 1.68 1.24
N ARG A 68 5.59 1.94 0.25
CA ARG A 68 6.07 0.94 -0.70
C ARG A 68 7.53 0.60 -0.40
N TYR A 69 7.78 -0.67 -0.14
CA TYR A 69 9.10 -1.24 0.01
C TYR A 69 9.43 -2.07 -1.24
N GLU A 70 10.31 -1.56 -2.09
CA GLU A 70 10.76 -2.28 -3.27
C GLU A 70 11.71 -3.42 -2.88
N ASN A 71 11.68 -4.53 -3.64
CA ASN A 71 12.65 -5.60 -3.45
C ASN A 71 13.91 -5.33 -4.30
N PRO A 72 15.05 -4.97 -3.71
CA PRO A 72 16.28 -4.80 -4.48
C PRO A 72 16.75 -6.12 -5.11
N GLY A 73 16.34 -7.27 -4.55
CA GLY A 73 16.66 -8.60 -5.06
C GLY A 73 15.67 -9.14 -6.09
N TYR A 74 14.74 -8.33 -6.60
CA TYR A 74 13.78 -8.77 -7.61
C TYR A 74 14.48 -9.15 -8.91
N GLN A 75 14.35 -10.42 -9.32
CA GLN A 75 14.78 -10.88 -10.64
C GLN A 75 13.54 -11.09 -11.50
N LYS A 76 13.44 -10.32 -12.59
CA LYS A 76 12.42 -10.54 -13.62
C LYS A 76 12.74 -11.90 -14.26
N GLY A 77 11.89 -12.89 -13.96
CA GLY A 77 11.99 -14.24 -14.53
C GLY A 77 11.77 -14.24 -16.03
#